data_AF-A0ABC9DN87-F1
#
_entry.id   AF-A0ABC9DN87-F1
#
_cell.length_a   1.000
_cell.length_b   1.000
_cell.length_c   1.000
_cell.angle_alpha   90.00
_cell.angle_beta   90.00
_cell.angle_gamma   90.00
#
_symmetry.space_group_name_H-M   'P 1'
#
loop_
_entity.id
_entity.type
_entity.pdbx_description
1 polymer ?
#
loop_
_entity_poly.entity_id
_entity_poly.type
_entity_poly.pdbx_seq_one_letter_code
_entity_poly.pdbx_strand_id
1 'polypeptide(L)'
;MLCKSDQREMGILLVACTLFVLLVAGEVHGSRSHATGEEVKQKFHAPINETSSIRGLIGHVSPHLQDSSDAIVYFAYHGAASAPNGYYGFIGTMDVYGLPLAQGQGSAAAVWISDEGDGAPSSLKNIMIGWDVLPDLYGDSKTHFYIKWTNDGFQSTGCLNLKCNGFQPEKGAAITPGDVIDHVSSPNGAKRNLNLKIIKNGTSGDWLVHCGLDRPPQLIGRFPRSLFTGGFADRAVGITFGGVVSAPITKPTPMGSGYLPTDVKSAASISNIQLVDQNGRAWPVTGDLPKLETNRNAYAVTPIVNGRFYYGGHEQPPMV
;
A
#
# COMPACT_ATOMS: atom_id res chain seq x y z
N MET A 1 -70.07 -8.48 15.39
CA MET A 1 -70.49 -7.19 15.98
C MET A 1 -69.91 -7.13 17.38
N LEU A 2 -68.97 -6.21 17.59
CA LEU A 2 -68.05 -6.16 18.72
C LEU A 2 -68.62 -5.49 19.98
N CYS A 3 -67.99 -5.81 21.10
CA CYS A 3 -68.27 -5.41 22.47
C CYS A 3 -67.33 -4.26 22.93
N LYS A 4 -67.91 -3.32 23.73
CA LYS A 4 -67.39 -2.50 24.87
C LYS A 4 -65.97 -1.89 24.86
N SER A 5 -65.85 -0.55 24.99
CA SER A 5 -65.60 0.29 26.22
C SER A 5 -64.13 0.23 26.71
N ASP A 6 -63.46 1.25 27.23
CA ASP A 6 -63.83 2.48 27.93
C ASP A 6 -62.61 3.46 28.00
N GLN A 7 -62.85 4.67 28.51
CA GLN A 7 -62.08 5.93 28.56
C GLN A 7 -60.78 6.01 29.40
N ARG A 8 -59.89 6.99 29.10
CA ARG A 8 -59.42 8.08 30.02
C ARG A 8 -58.41 9.09 29.42
N GLU A 9 -58.77 10.39 29.51
CA GLU A 9 -58.05 11.64 29.95
C GLU A 9 -56.77 12.15 29.20
N MET A 10 -56.65 13.38 28.62
CA MET A 10 -56.70 14.80 29.10
C MET A 10 -55.76 15.10 30.31
N GLY A 11 -54.84 16.07 30.38
CA GLY A 11 -54.33 17.15 29.52
C GLY A 11 -53.54 18.19 30.39
N ILE A 12 -52.57 18.89 29.77
CA ILE A 12 -52.09 20.28 30.05
C ILE A 12 -51.07 20.57 31.19
N LEU A 13 -50.20 21.54 30.86
CA LEU A 13 -48.93 22.07 31.38
C LEU A 13 -49.05 23.15 32.48
N LEU A 14 -48.11 23.27 33.42
CA LEU A 14 -47.74 24.53 34.13
C LEU A 14 -46.40 24.42 34.90
N VAL A 15 -45.85 25.59 35.29
CA VAL A 15 -44.42 25.98 35.31
C VAL A 15 -43.91 26.44 36.70
N ALA A 16 -42.61 26.16 37.00
CA ALA A 16 -41.58 26.92 37.79
C ALA A 16 -41.42 26.91 39.33
N CYS A 17 -40.12 27.10 39.69
CA CYS A 17 -39.42 27.55 40.93
C CYS A 17 -39.10 26.50 42.03
N THR A 18 -37.88 26.34 42.60
CA THR A 18 -36.77 27.29 42.83
C THR A 18 -35.40 26.60 43.15
N LEU A 19 -34.31 27.22 42.68
CA LEU A 19 -32.87 27.31 43.06
C LEU A 19 -32.16 26.32 44.02
N PHE A 20 -30.96 25.86 43.62
CA PHE A 20 -29.68 26.30 44.22
C PHE A 20 -28.49 26.12 43.25
N VAL A 21 -27.67 27.16 43.12
CA VAL A 21 -26.44 27.23 42.32
C VAL A 21 -25.25 26.83 43.18
N LEU A 22 -24.36 25.99 42.66
CA LEU A 22 -22.95 25.97 43.04
C LEU A 22 -22.10 25.71 41.79
N LEU A 23 -21.45 26.78 41.33
CA LEU A 23 -20.35 26.74 40.36
C LEU A 23 -19.13 26.12 41.03
N VAL A 24 -18.58 25.07 40.41
CA VAL A 24 -17.14 24.77 40.51
C VAL A 24 -16.64 24.55 39.09
N ALA A 25 -15.80 25.47 38.63
CA ALA A 25 -15.02 25.33 37.42
C ALA A 25 -13.92 24.27 37.66
N GLY A 26 -13.77 23.34 36.72
CA GLY A 26 -12.74 22.29 36.76
C GLY A 26 -12.60 21.64 35.38
N GLU A 27 -11.67 22.18 34.60
CA GLU A 27 -10.93 21.62 33.46
C GLU A 27 -11.52 20.41 32.69
N VAL A 28 -11.84 20.66 31.42
CA VAL A 28 -12.02 19.63 30.39
C VAL A 28 -10.67 18.98 30.10
N HIS A 29 -10.38 17.85 30.75
CA HIS A 29 -9.42 16.87 30.23
C HIS A 29 -10.18 15.92 29.30
N GLY A 30 -10.16 16.23 28.00
CA GLY A 30 -10.60 15.32 26.96
C GLY A 30 -9.64 14.13 26.89
N SER A 31 -9.96 13.05 27.60
CA SER A 31 -9.29 11.76 27.44
C SER A 31 -9.58 11.22 26.05
N ARG A 32 -8.54 11.26 25.22
CA ARG A 32 -8.47 10.72 23.86
C ARG A 32 -8.62 9.19 23.94
N SER A 33 -9.82 8.67 23.70
CA SER A 33 -9.99 7.22 23.59
C SER A 33 -9.21 6.71 22.38
N HIS A 34 -8.23 5.85 22.65
CA HIS A 34 -7.58 5.07 21.61
C HIS A 34 -8.56 3.98 21.17
N ALA A 35 -8.90 3.96 19.88
CA ALA A 35 -9.62 2.85 19.28
C ALA A 35 -8.83 1.55 19.49
N THR A 36 -9.49 0.48 19.92
CA THR A 36 -8.84 -0.81 20.19
C THR A 36 -8.50 -1.51 18.87
N GLY A 37 -7.56 -2.46 18.89
CA GLY A 37 -7.17 -3.22 17.68
C GLY A 37 -8.32 -3.97 17.00
N GLU A 38 -9.41 -4.22 17.72
CA GLU A 38 -10.66 -4.80 17.18
C GLU A 38 -11.43 -3.80 16.30
N GLU A 39 -11.44 -2.52 16.66
CA GLU A 39 -12.14 -1.46 15.92
C GLU A 39 -11.46 -1.21 14.55
N VAL A 40 -10.13 -1.36 14.49
CA VAL A 40 -9.35 -1.33 13.24
C VAL A 40 -9.63 -2.57 12.38
N LYS A 41 -9.73 -3.75 13.01
CA LYS A 41 -10.06 -5.00 12.31
C LYS A 41 -11.43 -4.93 11.63
N GLN A 42 -12.42 -4.34 12.31
CA GLN A 42 -13.79 -4.21 11.79
C GLN A 42 -13.91 -3.14 10.69
N LYS A 43 -13.04 -2.12 10.68
CA LYS A 43 -13.07 -1.01 9.71
C LYS A 43 -12.44 -1.34 8.36
N PHE A 44 -11.55 -2.35 8.29
CA PHE A 44 -10.69 -2.57 7.11
C PHE A 44 -10.58 -4.04 6.62
N HIS A 45 -11.45 -4.96 7.04
CA HIS A 45 -11.40 -6.36 6.59
C HIS A 45 -12.51 -6.74 5.60
N ALA A 46 -12.09 -7.20 4.41
CA ALA A 46 -12.75 -8.22 3.62
C ALA A 46 -11.69 -9.12 2.94
N PRO A 47 -11.98 -10.40 2.65
CA PRO A 47 -11.06 -11.30 1.98
C PRO A 47 -10.79 -10.89 0.52
N ILE A 48 -9.55 -11.08 0.06
CA ILE A 48 -9.13 -10.86 -1.34
C ILE A 48 -9.62 -12.03 -2.19
N ASN A 49 -10.25 -11.74 -3.34
CA ASN A 49 -10.61 -12.76 -4.33
C ASN A 49 -9.45 -12.91 -5.32
N GLU A 50 -8.84 -14.10 -5.39
CA GLU A 50 -7.49 -14.37 -5.90
C GLU A 50 -7.21 -14.08 -7.38
N THR A 51 -8.20 -13.75 -8.22
CA THR A 51 -8.09 -13.93 -9.67
C THR A 51 -7.87 -12.67 -10.52
N SER A 52 -8.04 -11.46 -9.98
CA SER A 52 -8.02 -10.21 -10.77
C SER A 52 -6.74 -9.38 -10.60
N SER A 53 -6.08 -9.45 -9.44
CA SER A 53 -4.99 -8.56 -9.02
C SER A 53 -3.66 -8.74 -9.79
N ILE A 54 -3.44 -9.90 -10.38
CA ILE A 54 -2.11 -10.34 -10.83
C ILE A 54 -1.76 -9.78 -12.23
N ARG A 55 -2.72 -9.69 -13.17
CA ARG A 55 -2.39 -9.36 -14.57
C ARG A 55 -1.91 -7.93 -14.80
N GLY A 56 -2.45 -6.94 -14.09
CA GLY A 56 -2.01 -5.54 -14.22
C GLY A 56 -0.61 -5.28 -13.65
N LEU A 57 -0.20 -6.06 -12.63
CA LEU A 57 1.08 -5.93 -11.96
C LEU A 57 2.24 -6.54 -12.76
N ILE A 58 1.97 -7.52 -13.62
CA ILE A 58 2.96 -8.22 -14.47
C ILE A 58 3.74 -7.24 -15.37
N GLY A 59 3.07 -6.28 -15.99
CA GLY A 59 3.71 -5.33 -16.90
C GLY A 59 4.62 -4.31 -16.21
N HIS A 60 4.77 -4.33 -14.89
CA HIS A 60 5.65 -3.41 -14.15
C HIS A 60 7.09 -3.92 -14.02
N VAL A 61 7.27 -5.20 -13.68
CA VAL A 61 8.61 -5.79 -13.51
C VAL A 61 9.14 -6.48 -14.77
N SER A 62 8.35 -6.51 -15.84
CA SER A 62 8.78 -6.96 -17.15
C SER A 62 8.06 -6.18 -18.24
N PRO A 63 8.61 -5.03 -18.66
CA PRO A 63 8.01 -4.23 -19.74
C PRO A 63 7.96 -4.97 -21.09
N HIS A 64 8.71 -6.08 -21.25
CA HIS A 64 8.76 -6.90 -22.47
C HIS A 64 7.83 -8.12 -22.48
N LEU A 65 7.08 -8.40 -21.40
CA LEU A 65 6.20 -9.58 -21.32
C LEU A 65 4.93 -9.51 -22.18
N GLN A 66 4.70 -8.43 -22.94
CA GLN A 66 3.71 -8.48 -24.02
C GLN A 66 4.21 -9.29 -25.23
N ASP A 67 5.51 -9.59 -25.35
CA ASP A 67 6.10 -10.15 -26.58
C ASP A 67 7.10 -11.33 -26.37
N SER A 68 7.41 -11.77 -25.15
CA SER A 68 8.25 -12.96 -24.91
C SER A 68 7.60 -13.99 -23.98
N SER A 69 7.61 -15.26 -24.38
CA SER A 69 6.86 -16.37 -23.76
C SER A 69 7.49 -16.98 -22.50
N ASP A 70 8.65 -16.50 -22.04
CA ASP A 70 9.56 -17.32 -21.21
C ASP A 70 9.83 -16.77 -19.79
N ALA A 71 9.25 -15.64 -19.39
CA ALA A 71 9.41 -15.08 -18.05
C ALA A 71 8.16 -15.29 -17.17
N ILE A 72 8.36 -15.78 -15.94
CA ILE A 72 7.31 -15.98 -14.94
C ILE A 72 7.39 -14.85 -13.92
N VAL A 73 6.22 -14.31 -13.54
CA VAL A 73 6.11 -13.31 -12.48
C VAL A 73 5.68 -13.97 -11.17
N TYR A 74 6.38 -13.66 -10.08
CA TYR A 74 6.04 -14.14 -8.75
C TYR A 74 5.77 -12.99 -7.78
N PHE A 75 4.83 -13.20 -6.87
CA PHE A 75 4.41 -12.24 -5.85
C PHE A 75 4.52 -12.85 -4.46
N ALA A 76 4.93 -12.02 -3.49
CA ALA A 76 4.81 -12.31 -2.07
C ALA A 76 4.43 -11.00 -1.34
N TYR A 77 3.18 -10.90 -0.87
CA TYR A 77 2.65 -9.67 -0.30
C TYR A 77 1.55 -9.89 0.74
N HIS A 78 1.26 -8.85 1.52
CA HIS A 78 0.04 -8.69 2.31
C HIS A 78 -0.86 -7.60 1.73
N GLY A 79 -2.18 -7.72 1.86
CA GLY A 79 -3.11 -6.70 1.39
C GLY A 79 -4.39 -6.60 2.22
N ALA A 80 -4.97 -5.41 2.24
CA ALA A 80 -6.29 -5.14 2.80
C ALA A 80 -7.22 -4.64 1.69
N ALA A 81 -8.39 -5.26 1.55
CA ALA A 81 -9.37 -4.94 0.51
C ALA A 81 -10.76 -4.65 1.11
N SER A 82 -11.57 -3.89 0.36
CA SER A 82 -12.99 -3.64 0.58
C SER A 82 -13.35 -3.06 1.96
N ALA A 83 -12.59 -2.08 2.42
CA ALA A 83 -13.00 -1.27 3.57
C ALA A 83 -14.29 -0.48 3.24
N PRO A 84 -15.31 -0.44 4.12
CA PRO A 84 -16.58 0.26 3.85
C PRO A 84 -16.41 1.72 3.43
N ASN A 85 -15.42 2.41 4.01
CA ASN A 85 -15.11 3.81 3.71
C ASN A 85 -13.89 3.97 2.79
N GLY A 86 -13.34 2.87 2.27
CA GLY A 86 -12.08 2.82 1.52
C GLY A 86 -10.87 3.37 2.28
N TYR A 87 -9.81 3.62 1.53
CA TYR A 87 -8.53 4.12 2.03
C TYR A 87 -8.16 5.45 1.37
N TYR A 88 -7.65 6.38 2.17
CA TYR A 88 -7.23 7.71 1.72
C TYR A 88 -5.71 7.85 1.75
N GLY A 89 -5.00 6.73 1.87
CA GLY A 89 -3.55 6.68 1.87
C GLY A 89 -2.98 5.58 2.73
N PHE A 90 -1.65 5.56 2.81
CA PHE A 90 -0.88 4.71 3.68
C PHE A 90 0.37 5.42 4.20
N ILE A 91 0.96 4.85 5.24
CA ILE A 91 2.33 5.09 5.67
C ILE A 91 3.02 3.73 5.74
N GLY A 92 4.27 3.64 5.28
CA GLY A 92 5.06 2.43 5.34
C GLY A 92 6.55 2.71 5.18
N THR A 93 7.37 1.82 5.74
CA THR A 93 8.83 1.87 5.65
C THR A 93 9.32 0.54 5.10
N MET A 94 10.04 0.56 3.99
CA MET A 94 10.62 -0.65 3.40
C MET A 94 12.14 -0.63 3.49
N ASP A 95 12.73 -1.78 3.79
CA ASP A 95 14.17 -1.99 3.59
C ASP A 95 14.48 -1.89 2.09
N VAL A 96 15.59 -1.23 1.72
CA VAL A 96 16.04 -1.10 0.33
C VAL A 96 17.22 -2.02 0.08
N TYR A 97 17.21 -2.79 -1.02
CA TYR A 97 18.30 -3.72 -1.36
C TYR A 97 18.75 -3.54 -2.81
N GLY A 98 20.05 -3.73 -3.03
CA GLY A 98 20.65 -3.88 -4.37
C GLY A 98 20.76 -5.35 -4.74
N LEU A 99 20.50 -5.67 -6.01
CA LEU A 99 20.50 -7.04 -6.52
C LEU A 99 21.28 -7.10 -7.84
N PRO A 100 22.20 -8.05 -8.04
CA PRO A 100 23.01 -8.16 -9.25
C PRO A 100 22.21 -8.80 -10.40
N LEU A 101 21.13 -8.15 -10.83
CA LEU A 101 20.25 -8.67 -11.87
C LEU A 101 20.83 -8.45 -13.27
N ALA A 102 20.53 -9.37 -14.18
CA ALA A 102 20.83 -9.26 -15.60
C ALA A 102 19.57 -8.89 -16.41
N GLN A 103 19.75 -8.58 -17.70
CA GLN A 103 18.62 -8.42 -18.63
C GLN A 103 17.68 -9.63 -18.59
N GLY A 104 16.38 -9.37 -18.73
CA GLY A 104 15.30 -10.34 -18.56
C GLY A 104 14.91 -10.66 -17.11
N GLN A 105 15.66 -10.18 -16.12
CA GLN A 105 15.29 -10.28 -14.70
C GLN A 105 14.76 -8.95 -14.18
N GLY A 106 13.84 -8.99 -13.23
CA GLY A 106 13.35 -7.81 -12.55
C GLY A 106 12.91 -8.10 -11.12
N SER A 107 13.17 -7.18 -10.20
CA SER A 107 12.75 -7.31 -8.80
C SER A 107 12.28 -5.96 -8.29
N ALA A 108 11.18 -5.94 -7.55
CA ALA A 108 10.67 -4.74 -6.94
C ALA A 108 10.07 -5.02 -5.56
N ALA A 109 10.16 -4.02 -4.70
CA ALA A 109 9.40 -3.92 -3.46
C ALA A 109 8.52 -2.68 -3.53
N ALA A 110 7.24 -2.82 -3.19
CA ALA A 110 6.29 -1.76 -3.43
C ALA A 110 5.10 -1.78 -2.48
N VAL A 111 4.42 -0.64 -2.48
CA VAL A 111 3.06 -0.50 -2.02
C VAL A 111 2.16 -0.21 -3.22
N TRP A 112 1.06 -0.94 -3.31
CA TRP A 112 0.05 -0.80 -4.34
C TRP A 112 -1.23 -0.25 -3.74
N ILE A 113 -1.73 0.85 -4.31
CA ILE A 113 -3.04 1.40 -4.00
C ILE A 113 -3.94 1.09 -5.19
N SER A 114 -5.02 0.35 -4.99
CA SER A 114 -5.82 -0.20 -6.08
C SER A 114 -7.33 0.00 -5.94
N ASP A 115 -8.00 -0.02 -7.09
CA ASP A 115 -9.42 -0.31 -7.25
C ASP A 115 -9.55 -1.24 -8.47
N GLU A 116 -9.99 -2.47 -8.21
CA GLU A 116 -10.14 -3.52 -9.23
C GLU A 116 -11.47 -3.39 -10.00
N GLY A 117 -12.41 -2.55 -9.55
CA GLY A 117 -13.71 -2.38 -10.17
C GLY A 117 -14.50 -3.70 -10.27
N ASP A 118 -14.87 -4.08 -11.50
CA ASP A 118 -15.58 -5.33 -11.81
C ASP A 118 -14.63 -6.54 -12.02
N GLY A 119 -13.34 -6.36 -11.80
CA GLY A 119 -12.31 -7.39 -12.02
C GLY A 119 -11.87 -7.55 -13.47
N ALA A 120 -12.44 -6.81 -14.43
CA ALA A 120 -11.91 -6.75 -15.78
C ALA A 120 -10.57 -5.99 -15.78
N PRO A 121 -9.58 -6.36 -16.63
CA PRO A 121 -8.31 -5.65 -16.70
C PRO A 121 -8.47 -4.13 -16.93
N SER A 122 -9.43 -3.73 -17.76
CA SER A 122 -9.74 -2.31 -18.06
C SER A 122 -10.25 -1.52 -16.86
N SER A 123 -10.72 -2.19 -15.82
CA SER A 123 -11.30 -1.56 -14.64
C SER A 123 -10.24 -1.22 -13.59
N LEU A 124 -9.06 -1.84 -13.67
CA LEU A 124 -7.98 -1.67 -12.71
C LEU A 124 -7.45 -0.24 -12.73
N LYS A 125 -7.53 0.40 -11.56
CA LYS A 125 -6.87 1.67 -11.28
C LYS A 125 -5.83 1.42 -10.22
N ASN A 126 -4.63 1.93 -10.44
CA ASN A 126 -3.51 1.55 -9.59
C ASN A 126 -2.46 2.65 -9.50
N ILE A 127 -1.91 2.83 -8.30
CA ILE A 127 -0.66 3.55 -8.04
C ILE A 127 0.28 2.58 -7.34
N MET A 128 1.50 2.48 -7.85
CA MET A 128 2.61 1.67 -7.36
C MET A 128 3.74 2.60 -6.97
N ILE A 129 4.32 2.38 -5.80
CA ILE A 129 5.48 3.16 -5.34
C ILE A 129 6.41 2.28 -4.50
N GLY A 130 7.71 2.42 -4.73
CA GLY A 130 8.71 1.68 -3.99
C GLY A 130 10.08 1.77 -4.64
N TRP A 131 10.82 0.67 -4.62
CA TRP A 131 12.08 0.55 -5.33
C TRP A 131 12.08 -0.67 -6.24
N ASP A 132 12.80 -0.57 -7.35
CA ASP A 132 12.97 -1.65 -8.31
C ASP A 132 14.43 -1.77 -8.77
N VAL A 133 14.77 -2.95 -9.28
CA VAL A 133 15.99 -3.24 -10.03
C VAL A 133 15.52 -3.82 -11.37
N LEU A 134 15.63 -3.02 -12.43
CA LEU A 134 15.11 -3.37 -13.76
C LEU A 134 16.16 -3.07 -14.85
N PRO A 135 17.11 -4.00 -15.10
CA PRO A 135 18.14 -3.83 -16.11
C PRO A 135 17.62 -3.55 -17.52
N ASP A 136 16.49 -4.15 -17.90
CA ASP A 136 15.87 -3.89 -19.21
C ASP A 136 15.38 -2.45 -19.36
N LEU A 137 15.07 -1.77 -18.25
CA LEU A 137 14.55 -0.41 -18.24
C LEU A 137 15.65 0.64 -18.11
N TYR A 138 16.60 0.41 -17.21
CA TYR A 138 17.62 1.39 -16.82
C TYR A 138 18.96 1.18 -17.52
N GLY A 139 19.23 -0.04 -18.03
CA GLY A 139 20.53 -0.40 -18.59
C GLY A 139 21.60 -0.71 -17.54
N ASP A 140 21.23 -0.78 -16.26
CA ASP A 140 22.10 -1.15 -15.14
C ASP A 140 21.38 -2.04 -14.11
N SER A 141 22.09 -2.55 -13.11
CA SER A 141 21.55 -3.36 -12.02
C SER A 141 21.43 -2.60 -10.70
N LYS A 142 21.33 -1.26 -10.76
CA LYS A 142 21.18 -0.44 -9.56
C LYS A 142 19.74 -0.48 -9.07
N THR A 143 19.56 -0.13 -7.80
CA THR A 143 18.23 0.07 -7.22
C THR A 143 17.75 1.46 -7.54
N HIS A 144 16.56 1.59 -8.11
CA HIS A 144 15.93 2.86 -8.42
C HIS A 144 14.69 3.07 -7.58
N PHE A 145 14.46 4.31 -7.13
CA PHE A 145 13.16 4.70 -6.64
C PHE A 145 12.22 4.79 -7.84
N TYR A 146 11.05 4.15 -7.75
CA TYR A 146 10.12 4.14 -8.87
C TYR A 146 8.71 4.48 -8.44
N ILE A 147 7.96 4.95 -9.43
CA ILE A 147 6.52 5.12 -9.34
C ILE A 147 5.91 4.56 -10.63
N LYS A 148 4.79 3.86 -10.52
CA LYS A 148 3.99 3.45 -11.69
C LYS A 148 2.52 3.71 -11.43
N TRP A 149 1.74 4.04 -12.45
CA TRP A 149 0.30 4.20 -12.29
C TRP A 149 -0.47 3.78 -13.55
N THR A 150 -1.76 3.50 -13.40
CA THR A 150 -2.71 3.35 -14.51
C THR A 150 -4.14 3.68 -14.06
N ASN A 151 -4.99 4.08 -15.01
CA ASN A 151 -6.41 4.25 -14.81
C ASN A 151 -7.27 3.17 -15.52
N ASP A 152 -6.65 2.28 -16.29
CA ASP A 152 -7.34 1.29 -17.13
C ASP A 152 -6.56 -0.03 -17.28
N GLY A 153 -5.80 -0.41 -16.26
CA GLY A 153 -4.99 -1.64 -16.26
C GLY A 153 -3.92 -1.69 -17.33
N PHE A 154 -3.33 -0.53 -17.67
CA PHE A 154 -2.28 -0.36 -18.66
C PHE A 154 -2.71 -0.63 -20.12
N GLN A 155 -4.01 -0.53 -20.43
CA GLN A 155 -4.48 -0.71 -21.81
C GLN A 155 -4.15 0.48 -22.69
N SER A 156 -4.53 1.68 -22.25
CA SER A 156 -4.26 2.94 -22.94
C SER A 156 -3.69 4.00 -22.02
N THR A 157 -3.85 3.86 -20.70
CA THR A 157 -3.36 4.81 -19.71
C THR A 157 -2.34 4.19 -18.78
N GLY A 158 -1.45 5.04 -18.31
CA GLY A 158 -0.49 4.71 -17.27
C GLY A 158 0.91 5.13 -17.63
N CYS A 159 1.76 5.14 -16.63
CA CYS A 159 3.13 5.58 -16.80
C CYS A 159 4.05 4.88 -15.81
N LEU A 160 5.29 4.68 -16.25
CA LEU A 160 6.40 4.30 -15.39
C LEU A 160 7.34 5.49 -15.25
N ASN A 161 7.65 5.84 -14.00
CA ASN A 161 8.42 7.01 -13.61
C ASN A 161 7.90 8.28 -14.31
N LEU A 162 8.79 9.09 -14.86
CA LEU A 162 8.46 10.32 -15.59
C LEU A 162 8.53 10.16 -17.12
N LYS A 163 8.41 8.92 -17.65
CA LYS A 163 8.49 8.65 -19.09
C LYS A 163 7.30 9.22 -19.88
N CYS A 164 6.26 9.66 -19.18
CA CYS A 164 4.98 10.15 -19.68
C CYS A 164 4.33 11.04 -18.61
N ASN A 165 3.30 11.78 -19.02
CA ASN A 165 2.55 12.64 -18.12
C ASN A 165 1.73 11.81 -17.11
N GLY A 166 1.55 12.35 -15.90
CA GLY A 166 0.66 11.79 -14.88
C GLY A 166 1.10 12.17 -13.48
N PHE A 167 2.29 11.74 -13.08
CA PHE A 167 2.92 12.22 -11.85
C PHE A 167 3.48 13.64 -12.06
N GLN A 168 3.22 14.53 -11.11
CA GLN A 168 3.73 15.89 -11.12
C GLN A 168 4.76 16.06 -9.98
N PRO A 169 6.07 16.12 -10.30
CA PRO A 169 7.11 16.28 -9.29
C PRO A 169 7.00 17.62 -8.55
N GLU A 170 7.32 17.61 -7.26
CA GLU A 170 7.44 18.81 -6.45
C GLU A 170 8.78 19.50 -6.71
N LYS A 171 8.77 20.83 -6.81
CA LYS A 171 10.00 21.58 -7.10
C LYS A 171 11.00 21.44 -5.96
N GLY A 172 12.21 20.98 -6.26
CA GLY A 172 13.27 20.80 -5.25
C GLY A 172 13.14 19.53 -4.42
N ALA A 173 12.31 18.57 -4.84
CA ALA A 173 12.31 17.23 -4.26
C ALA A 173 13.72 16.63 -4.31
N ALA A 174 14.18 16.05 -3.20
CA ALA A 174 15.52 15.46 -3.10
C ALA A 174 15.65 14.10 -3.81
N ILE A 175 14.52 13.52 -4.22
CA ILE A 175 14.45 12.27 -4.97
C ILE A 175 13.28 12.36 -5.95
N THR A 176 13.50 11.90 -7.16
CA THR A 176 12.56 11.91 -8.28
C THR A 176 12.37 10.47 -8.79
N PRO A 177 11.18 10.10 -9.30
CA PRO A 177 10.97 8.77 -9.86
C PRO A 177 11.95 8.45 -10.99
N GLY A 178 12.64 7.31 -10.88
CA GLY A 178 13.73 6.90 -11.76
C GLY A 178 15.13 7.17 -11.20
N ASP A 179 15.28 7.93 -10.12
CA ASP A 179 16.57 8.17 -9.49
C ASP A 179 17.13 6.90 -8.84
N VAL A 180 18.46 6.76 -8.90
CA VAL A 180 19.20 5.70 -8.22
C VAL A 180 19.15 5.91 -6.69
N ILE A 181 18.98 4.84 -5.93
CA ILE A 181 19.19 4.79 -4.49
C ILE A 181 20.57 4.16 -4.23
N ASP A 182 21.60 4.99 -4.05
CA ASP A 182 22.99 4.52 -3.95
C ASP A 182 23.31 3.80 -2.61
N HIS A 183 22.60 4.15 -1.54
CA HIS A 183 22.83 3.59 -0.21
C HIS A 183 21.75 2.56 0.13
N VAL A 184 22.06 1.29 -0.11
CA VAL A 184 21.17 0.15 0.13
C VAL A 184 21.57 -0.65 1.37
N SER A 185 20.65 -1.49 1.85
CA SER A 185 20.84 -2.40 2.97
C SER A 185 21.80 -3.53 2.62
N SER A 186 22.31 -4.20 3.65
CA SER A 186 23.04 -5.47 3.51
C SER A 186 22.33 -6.57 4.30
N PRO A 187 22.23 -7.81 3.76
CA PRO A 187 21.72 -8.95 4.52
C PRO A 187 22.48 -9.11 5.84
N ASN A 188 21.76 -9.29 6.95
CA ASN A 188 22.33 -9.39 8.30
C ASN A 188 23.28 -8.23 8.68
N GLY A 189 23.08 -7.06 8.06
CA GLY A 189 23.94 -5.88 8.21
C GLY A 189 23.15 -4.59 8.41
N ALA A 190 23.76 -3.48 7.99
CA ALA A 190 23.11 -2.17 8.06
C ALA A 190 21.83 -2.15 7.23
N LYS A 191 20.75 -1.62 7.81
CA LYS A 191 19.46 -1.44 7.15
C LYS A 191 19.33 -0.01 6.67
N ARG A 192 18.86 0.14 5.43
CA ARG A 192 18.55 1.41 4.76
C ARG A 192 17.08 1.41 4.40
N ASN A 193 16.42 2.52 4.67
CA ASN A 193 14.97 2.61 4.68
C ASN A 193 14.46 3.59 3.63
N LEU A 194 13.48 3.15 2.85
CA LEU A 194 12.63 4.01 2.06
C LEU A 194 11.32 4.24 2.84
N ASN A 195 11.19 5.42 3.43
CA ASN A 195 9.99 5.84 4.13
C ASN A 195 9.00 6.44 3.14
N LEU A 196 7.82 5.84 3.01
CA LEU A 196 6.80 6.20 2.05
C LEU A 196 5.52 6.64 2.74
N LYS A 197 4.88 7.64 2.15
CA LYS A 197 3.54 8.07 2.52
C LYS A 197 2.82 8.58 1.29
N ILE A 198 1.70 7.95 0.94
CA ILE A 198 0.73 8.52 0.00
C ILE A 198 -0.50 8.91 0.79
N ILE A 199 -0.99 10.13 0.64
CA ILE A 199 -2.22 10.62 1.29
C ILE A 199 -3.07 11.44 0.34
N LYS A 200 -4.38 11.36 0.48
CA LYS A 200 -5.32 12.19 -0.26
C LYS A 200 -5.34 13.61 0.30
N ASN A 201 -5.23 14.61 -0.56
CA ASN A 201 -5.44 15.99 -0.18
C ASN A 201 -6.94 16.29 -0.10
N GLY A 202 -7.41 16.80 1.04
CA GLY A 202 -8.84 17.09 1.25
C GLY A 202 -9.38 18.26 0.44
N THR A 203 -8.52 19.12 -0.11
CA THR A 203 -8.92 20.31 -0.88
C THR A 203 -8.87 20.07 -2.38
N SER A 204 -7.70 19.68 -2.92
CA SER A 204 -7.56 19.41 -4.36
C SER A 204 -8.05 18.03 -4.78
N GLY A 205 -8.11 17.09 -3.83
CA GLY A 205 -8.35 15.68 -4.13
C GLY A 205 -7.13 14.99 -4.75
N ASP A 206 -5.95 15.59 -4.79
CA ASP A 206 -4.77 14.91 -5.34
C ASP A 206 -4.24 13.84 -4.38
N TRP A 207 -3.61 12.81 -4.94
CA TRP A 207 -2.81 11.87 -4.15
C TRP A 207 -1.42 12.48 -3.96
N LEU A 208 -1.11 12.94 -2.76
CA LEU A 208 0.19 13.52 -2.42
C LEU A 208 1.17 12.42 -2.06
N VAL A 209 2.32 12.42 -2.72
CA VAL A 209 3.36 11.41 -2.57
C VAL A 209 4.52 11.98 -1.78
N HIS A 210 4.88 11.30 -0.69
CA HIS A 210 5.99 11.67 0.16
C HIS A 210 6.98 10.52 0.26
N CYS A 211 8.26 10.86 0.20
CA CYS A 211 9.37 9.92 0.20
C CYS A 211 10.53 10.45 1.05
N GLY A 212 11.23 9.55 1.74
CA GLY A 212 12.44 9.86 2.48
C GLY A 212 13.37 8.65 2.56
N LEU A 213 14.61 8.82 2.08
CA LEU A 213 15.69 7.86 2.26
C LEU A 213 16.35 8.09 3.63
N ASP A 214 16.24 7.11 4.53
CA ASP A 214 16.76 7.16 5.92
C ASP A 214 16.32 8.40 6.73
N ARG A 215 15.22 9.04 6.33
CA ARG A 215 14.73 10.30 6.93
C ARG A 215 13.21 10.39 6.86
N PRO A 216 12.57 11.30 7.62
CA PRO A 216 11.13 11.51 7.53
C PRO A 216 10.68 11.82 6.09
N PRO A 217 9.54 11.26 5.62
CA PRO A 217 9.11 11.44 4.25
C PRO A 217 8.68 12.89 3.97
N GLN A 218 9.24 13.48 2.92
CA GLN A 218 8.92 14.84 2.45
C GLN A 218 8.10 14.76 1.16
N LEU A 219 7.28 15.78 0.87
CA LEU A 219 6.50 15.83 -0.36
C LEU A 219 7.45 15.83 -1.56
N ILE A 220 7.30 14.86 -2.46
CA ILE A 220 8.08 14.74 -3.69
C ILE A 220 7.25 14.97 -4.95
N GLY A 221 5.93 15.03 -4.81
CA GLY A 221 5.03 15.30 -5.92
C GLY A 221 3.63 14.80 -5.65
N ARG A 222 2.82 14.73 -6.72
CA ARG A 222 1.41 14.36 -6.63
C ARG A 222 0.93 13.65 -7.88
N PHE A 223 -0.10 12.82 -7.73
CA PHE A 223 -0.97 12.46 -8.82
C PHE A 223 -2.24 13.31 -8.77
N PRO A 224 -2.53 14.08 -9.84
CA PRO A 224 -3.76 14.84 -9.91
C PRO A 224 -4.99 13.94 -9.76
N ARG A 225 -6.03 14.43 -9.06
CA ARG A 225 -7.32 13.73 -8.98
C ARG A 225 -7.84 13.32 -10.37
N SER A 226 -7.72 14.23 -11.33
CA SER A 226 -8.23 14.10 -12.70
C SER A 226 -7.57 12.97 -13.49
N LEU A 227 -6.47 12.41 -13.00
CA LEU A 227 -5.80 11.27 -13.60
C LEU A 227 -6.64 9.99 -13.51
N PHE A 228 -7.55 9.93 -12.53
CA PHE A 228 -8.33 8.74 -12.22
C PHE A 228 -9.83 8.95 -12.40
N THR A 229 -10.52 7.89 -12.79
CA THR A 229 -11.98 7.86 -12.92
C THR A 229 -12.62 6.99 -11.83
N GLY A 230 -13.94 7.08 -11.69
CA GLY A 230 -14.69 6.26 -10.73
C GLY A 230 -14.32 6.53 -9.27
N GLY A 231 -14.58 5.55 -8.40
CA GLY A 231 -14.37 5.68 -6.95
C GLY A 231 -12.90 5.94 -6.56
N PHE A 232 -11.95 5.42 -7.36
CA PHE A 232 -10.51 5.60 -7.13
C PHE A 232 -10.05 7.07 -7.16
N ALA A 233 -10.77 7.93 -7.90
CA ALA A 233 -10.49 9.37 -7.87
C ALA A 233 -10.63 9.93 -6.45
N ASP A 234 -11.52 9.37 -5.63
CA ASP A 234 -11.84 9.80 -4.27
C ASP A 234 -11.07 9.02 -3.21
N ARG A 235 -11.07 7.69 -3.32
CA ARG A 235 -10.51 6.77 -2.33
C ARG A 235 -10.10 5.45 -2.98
N ALA A 236 -9.13 4.78 -2.40
CA ALA A 236 -8.75 3.44 -2.81
C ALA A 236 -9.64 2.38 -2.16
N VAL A 237 -9.74 1.22 -2.79
CA VAL A 237 -10.50 0.06 -2.28
C VAL A 237 -9.57 -1.03 -1.76
N GLY A 238 -8.32 -1.06 -2.24
CA GLY A 238 -7.28 -1.98 -1.79
C GLY A 238 -5.95 -1.26 -1.53
N ILE A 239 -5.22 -1.75 -0.52
CA ILE A 239 -3.81 -1.41 -0.32
C ILE A 239 -3.03 -2.71 -0.06
N THR A 240 -1.94 -2.89 -0.81
CA THR A 240 -1.09 -4.08 -0.77
C THR A 240 0.37 -3.68 -0.55
N PHE A 241 1.12 -4.48 0.21
CA PHE A 241 2.52 -4.26 0.57
C PHE A 241 3.32 -5.53 0.31
N GLY A 242 4.42 -5.46 -0.43
CA GLY A 242 5.27 -6.64 -0.61
C GLY A 242 6.23 -6.55 -1.78
N GLY A 243 6.60 -7.72 -2.28
CA GLY A 243 7.56 -7.87 -3.37
C GLY A 243 6.97 -8.56 -4.60
N VAL A 244 7.56 -8.25 -5.74
CA VAL A 244 7.27 -8.88 -7.03
C VAL A 244 8.57 -9.09 -7.78
N VAL A 245 8.71 -10.23 -8.45
CA VAL A 245 9.85 -10.51 -9.33
C VAL A 245 9.38 -10.99 -10.69
N SER A 246 10.13 -10.62 -11.73
CA SER A 246 10.12 -11.26 -13.04
C SER A 246 11.37 -12.12 -13.16
N ALA A 247 11.18 -13.40 -13.46
CA ALA A 247 12.27 -14.36 -13.59
C ALA A 247 12.13 -15.13 -14.89
N PRO A 248 13.19 -15.23 -15.72
CA PRO A 248 13.27 -16.27 -16.74
C PRO A 248 13.08 -17.64 -16.07
N ILE A 249 12.39 -18.57 -16.73
CA ILE A 249 12.17 -19.93 -16.20
C ILE A 249 13.49 -20.59 -15.75
N THR A 250 14.56 -20.34 -16.48
CA THR A 250 15.88 -20.93 -16.25
C THR A 250 16.73 -20.20 -15.22
N LYS A 251 16.34 -19.00 -14.77
CA LYS A 251 17.16 -18.15 -13.91
C LYS A 251 16.30 -17.51 -12.80
N PRO A 252 16.28 -18.10 -11.59
CA PRO A 252 15.61 -17.50 -10.44
C PRO A 252 16.06 -16.06 -10.19
N THR A 253 15.11 -15.19 -9.84
CA THR A 253 15.36 -13.78 -9.55
C THR A 253 15.13 -13.52 -8.07
N PRO A 254 16.10 -12.97 -7.33
CA PRO A 254 15.92 -12.68 -5.91
C PRO A 254 14.85 -11.60 -5.66
N MET A 255 14.08 -11.79 -4.59
CA MET A 255 13.10 -10.82 -4.10
C MET A 255 13.59 -10.18 -2.79
N GLY A 256 13.41 -8.88 -2.66
CA GLY A 256 13.81 -8.14 -1.45
C GLY A 256 15.32 -8.26 -1.24
N SER A 257 15.73 -8.97 -0.19
CA SER A 257 17.14 -9.20 0.14
C SER A 257 17.79 -10.40 -0.57
N GLY A 258 17.00 -11.22 -1.28
CA GLY A 258 17.44 -12.52 -1.78
C GLY A 258 17.32 -13.67 -0.78
N TYR A 259 16.90 -13.41 0.46
CA TYR A 259 16.71 -14.43 1.50
C TYR A 259 15.23 -14.66 1.81
N LEU A 260 14.87 -15.92 2.06
CA LEU A 260 13.56 -16.27 2.60
C LEU A 260 13.41 -15.71 4.02
N PRO A 261 12.19 -15.33 4.43
CA PRO A 261 11.94 -14.75 5.74
C PRO A 261 11.99 -15.76 6.90
N THR A 262 12.42 -17.00 6.65
CA THR A 262 12.87 -17.94 7.68
C THR A 262 14.16 -17.47 8.37
N ASP A 263 15.00 -16.70 7.67
CA ASP A 263 16.10 -15.94 8.27
C ASP A 263 15.73 -14.45 8.36
N VAL A 264 15.02 -14.08 9.42
CA VAL A 264 14.55 -12.70 9.67
C VAL A 264 15.68 -11.67 9.82
N LYS A 265 16.92 -12.11 10.08
CA LYS A 265 18.08 -11.19 10.18
C LYS A 265 18.55 -10.77 8.78
N SER A 266 18.49 -11.68 7.82
CA SER A 266 18.90 -11.44 6.44
C SER A 266 17.76 -10.90 5.57
N ALA A 267 16.53 -11.37 5.81
CA ALA A 267 15.35 -11.02 5.04
C ALA A 267 15.06 -9.51 5.00
N ALA A 268 14.38 -9.09 3.93
CA ALA A 268 13.89 -7.72 3.82
C ALA A 268 12.62 -7.58 4.65
N SER A 269 12.31 -6.36 5.08
CA SER A 269 11.11 -6.06 5.84
C SER A 269 10.35 -4.87 5.29
N ILE A 270 9.03 -4.91 5.45
CA ILE A 270 8.17 -3.72 5.38
C ILE A 270 7.58 -3.54 6.77
N SER A 271 7.70 -2.33 7.29
CA SER A 271 7.32 -1.98 8.67
C SER A 271 6.63 -0.63 8.74
N ASN A 272 6.21 -0.24 9.95
CA ASN A 272 5.47 1.01 10.18
C ASN A 272 4.22 1.10 9.28
N ILE A 273 3.55 -0.03 9.06
CA ILE A 273 2.39 -0.11 8.18
C ILE A 273 1.20 0.57 8.86
N GLN A 274 0.71 1.64 8.24
CA GLN A 274 -0.48 2.36 8.69
C GLN A 274 -1.39 2.66 7.50
N LEU A 275 -2.70 2.62 7.75
CA LEU A 275 -3.74 2.91 6.78
C LEU A 275 -4.38 4.26 7.13
N VAL A 276 -4.60 5.12 6.13
CA VAL A 276 -5.10 6.48 6.33
C VAL A 276 -6.58 6.54 6.01
N ASP A 277 -7.37 7.08 6.94
CA ASP A 277 -8.81 7.26 6.77
C ASP A 277 -9.18 8.61 6.11
N GLN A 278 -10.47 8.79 5.85
CA GLN A 278 -11.02 9.99 5.20
C GLN A 278 -10.70 11.32 5.89
N ASN A 279 -10.39 11.29 7.20
CA ASN A 279 -10.04 12.48 7.97
C ASN A 279 -8.52 12.74 7.94
N GLY A 280 -7.76 11.98 7.16
CA GLY A 280 -6.30 12.04 7.12
C GLY A 280 -5.63 11.40 8.33
N ARG A 281 -6.37 10.68 9.17
CA ARG A 281 -5.81 10.01 10.36
C ARG A 281 -5.19 8.68 9.96
N ALA A 282 -3.92 8.48 10.34
CA ALA A 282 -3.21 7.23 10.14
C ALA A 282 -3.47 6.26 11.31
N TRP A 283 -3.74 5.00 10.95
CA TRP A 283 -4.04 3.93 11.89
C TRP A 283 -3.04 2.78 11.70
N PRO A 284 -2.23 2.44 12.71
CA PRO A 284 -1.32 1.31 12.64
C PRO A 284 -2.05 0.00 12.37
N VAL A 285 -1.49 -0.83 11.51
CA VAL A 285 -1.96 -2.21 11.31
C VAL A 285 -1.52 -3.06 12.49
N THR A 286 -2.48 -3.45 13.33
CA THR A 286 -2.25 -4.22 14.56
C THR A 286 -2.51 -5.71 14.40
N GLY A 287 -3.15 -6.13 13.31
CA GLY A 287 -3.47 -7.53 13.04
C GLY A 287 -2.88 -8.00 11.72
N ASP A 288 -2.85 -9.32 11.54
CA ASP A 288 -2.38 -9.91 10.28
C ASP A 288 -3.38 -9.60 9.16
N LEU A 289 -2.83 -9.20 8.00
CA LEU A 289 -3.62 -8.96 6.80
C LEU A 289 -3.57 -10.22 5.92
N PRO A 290 -4.58 -10.47 5.07
CA PRO A 290 -4.50 -11.50 4.05
C PRO A 290 -3.20 -11.43 3.25
N LYS A 291 -2.61 -12.58 2.94
CA LYS A 291 -1.39 -12.68 2.13
C LYS A 291 -1.60 -13.48 0.84
N LEU A 292 -0.77 -13.19 -0.15
CA LEU A 292 -0.63 -13.97 -1.38
C LEU A 292 0.85 -14.33 -1.59
N GLU A 293 1.10 -15.60 -1.90
CA GLU A 293 2.42 -16.15 -2.24
C GLU A 293 2.27 -17.04 -3.48
N THR A 294 2.59 -16.54 -4.68
CA THR A 294 2.37 -17.31 -5.92
C THR A 294 3.29 -18.52 -6.04
N ASN A 295 4.42 -18.51 -5.33
CA ASN A 295 5.29 -19.66 -5.14
C ASN A 295 5.92 -19.60 -3.74
N ARG A 296 5.16 -20.05 -2.73
CA ARG A 296 5.54 -19.98 -1.30
C ARG A 296 6.87 -20.64 -0.95
N ASN A 297 7.35 -21.58 -1.77
CA ASN A 297 8.63 -22.27 -1.53
C ASN A 297 9.82 -21.40 -1.96
N ALA A 298 9.60 -20.49 -2.92
CA ALA A 298 10.63 -19.62 -3.48
C ALA A 298 10.55 -18.18 -2.95
N TYR A 299 9.35 -17.67 -2.74
CA TYR A 299 9.06 -16.31 -2.29
C TYR A 299 7.96 -16.35 -1.24
N ALA A 300 8.22 -15.75 -0.08
CA ALA A 300 7.31 -15.85 1.06
C ALA A 300 7.25 -14.56 1.87
N VAL A 301 6.19 -14.45 2.69
CA VAL A 301 6.02 -13.43 3.72
C VAL A 301 5.73 -14.07 5.08
N THR A 302 6.26 -13.48 6.16
CA THR A 302 5.83 -13.79 7.53
C THR A 302 4.51 -13.09 7.85
N PRO A 303 3.72 -13.56 8.83
CA PRO A 303 2.61 -12.79 9.37
C PRO A 303 3.01 -11.36 9.78
N ILE A 304 2.06 -10.42 9.70
CA ILE A 304 2.26 -9.06 10.22
C ILE A 304 2.17 -9.08 11.74
N VAL A 305 3.23 -8.59 12.40
CA VAL A 305 3.31 -8.39 13.84
C VAL A 305 3.69 -6.93 14.09
N ASN A 306 2.86 -6.20 14.84
CA ASN A 306 3.08 -4.78 15.17
C ASN A 306 3.37 -3.90 13.93
N GLY A 307 2.59 -4.10 12.86
CA GLY A 307 2.73 -3.34 11.62
C GLY A 307 4.03 -3.62 10.85
N ARG A 308 4.65 -4.79 11.05
CA ARG A 308 5.84 -5.27 10.33
C ARG A 308 5.66 -6.69 9.85
N PHE A 309 6.17 -6.98 8.65
CA PHE A 309 6.43 -8.34 8.18
C PHE A 309 7.79 -8.41 7.47
N TYR A 310 8.31 -9.62 7.35
CA TYR A 310 9.49 -9.95 6.56
C TYR A 310 9.08 -10.62 5.27
N TYR A 311 9.81 -10.36 4.21
CA TYR A 311 9.59 -10.93 2.90
C TYR A 311 10.92 -11.15 2.18
N GLY A 312 10.86 -12.02 1.17
CA GLY A 312 11.98 -12.25 0.27
C GLY A 312 11.94 -13.63 -0.32
N GLY A 313 12.98 -13.96 -1.07
CA GLY A 313 13.04 -15.18 -1.82
C GLY A 313 14.25 -15.21 -2.75
N HIS A 314 14.59 -16.42 -3.18
CA HIS A 314 15.98 -16.81 -3.30
C HIS A 314 16.75 -16.28 -4.53
N GLU A 315 18.06 -16.11 -4.31
CA GLU A 315 19.14 -16.11 -5.32
C GLU A 315 19.73 -17.53 -5.56
N GLN A 316 19.46 -18.52 -4.70
CA GLN A 316 19.96 -19.90 -4.81
C GLN A 316 18.82 -20.96 -4.80
N PRO A 317 18.93 -22.05 -5.59
CA PRO A 317 17.95 -23.14 -5.53
C PRO A 317 17.90 -23.76 -4.13
N PRO A 318 16.76 -24.35 -3.72
CA PRO A 318 16.69 -25.09 -2.46
C PRO A 318 17.80 -26.14 -2.45
N MET A 319 18.62 -26.14 -1.40
CA MET A 319 19.60 -27.21 -1.18
C MET A 319 18.82 -28.52 -1.09
N VAL A 320 19.05 -29.42 -2.05
CA VAL A 320 18.51 -30.79 -2.08
C VAL A 320 19.27 -31.64 -1.07
#